data_AF-C8P4X7-F1
#
_entry.id   AF-C8P4X7-F1
#
_cell.length_a   1.000
_cell.length_b   1.000
_cell.length_c   1.000
_cell.angle_alpha   90.00
_cell.angle_beta   90.00
_cell.angle_gamma   90.00
#
_symmetry.space_group_name_H-M   'P 1'
#
loop_
_entity.id
_entity.type
_entity.pdbx_description
1 polymer ?
#
loop_
_entity_poly.entity_id
_entity_poly.type
_entity_poly.pdbx_seq_one_letter_code
_entity_poly.pdbx_strand_id
1 'polypeptide(L)'
;MSMKKKLWIAISILTLLGLWAIMYIPYNLEEYNYYYATHMKHKSDQYTFLAALKLSKLPSKYLPEYHIEYFKKKDIEYNTLTKQSVLKKGDYLMIRPSYISYATSKKNFDNSEVTALAGPTADGTIEPYAKKDLGKGLLQVFSDIQTELKRNSKKPLINLQKIYNWYFNWLYQKKF
;
A
#
# COMPACT_ATOMS: atom_id res chain seq x y z
N MET A 1 8.32 -32.45 -39.38
CA MET A 1 7.80 -32.68 -38.00
C MET A 1 6.31 -32.99 -38.06
N SER A 2 5.85 -34.12 -37.48
CA SER A 2 4.44 -34.53 -37.58
C SER A 2 3.50 -33.58 -36.83
N MET A 3 2.25 -33.49 -37.27
CA MET A 3 1.21 -32.66 -36.67
C MET A 3 1.01 -32.96 -35.17
N LYS A 4 1.09 -34.24 -34.79
CA LYS A 4 1.07 -34.67 -33.38
C LYS A 4 2.24 -34.10 -32.57
N LYS A 5 3.46 -34.09 -33.13
CA LYS A 5 4.64 -33.49 -32.46
C LYS A 5 4.49 -31.98 -32.31
N LYS A 6 3.97 -31.27 -33.33
CA LYS A 6 3.66 -29.83 -33.25
C LYS A 6 2.66 -29.51 -32.15
N LEU A 7 1.59 -30.32 -32.05
CA LEU A 7 0.57 -30.16 -31.02
C LEU A 7 1.14 -30.36 -29.61
N TRP A 8 1.92 -31.41 -29.39
CA TRP A 8 2.56 -31.65 -28.09
C TRP A 8 3.53 -30.54 -27.70
N ILE A 9 4.32 -30.04 -28.65
CA ILE A 9 5.21 -28.89 -28.40
C ILE A 9 4.40 -27.65 -28.00
N ALA A 10 3.30 -27.36 -28.69
CA ALA A 10 2.44 -26.22 -28.37
C ALA A 10 1.81 -26.35 -26.96
N ILE A 11 1.30 -27.54 -26.61
CA ILE A 11 0.76 -27.82 -25.27
C ILE A 11 1.84 -27.64 -24.19
N SER A 12 3.04 -28.17 -24.42
CA SER A 12 4.15 -28.02 -23.46
C SER A 12 4.54 -26.56 -23.25
N ILE A 13 4.63 -25.77 -24.33
CA ILE A 13 4.93 -24.33 -24.24
C ILE A 13 3.82 -23.60 -23.47
N LEU A 14 2.55 -23.86 -23.79
CA LEU A 14 1.42 -23.24 -23.09
C LEU A 14 1.40 -23.62 -21.60
N THR A 15 1.72 -24.85 -21.26
CA THR A 15 1.78 -25.32 -19.87
C THR A 15 2.89 -24.61 -19.10
N LEU A 16 4.09 -24.49 -19.71
CA LEU A 16 5.21 -23.77 -19.10
C LEU A 16 4.90 -22.28 -18.91
N LEU A 17 4.29 -21.64 -19.92
CA LEU A 17 3.85 -20.24 -19.82
C LEU A 17 2.78 -20.06 -18.75
N GLY A 18 1.83 -21.00 -18.65
CA GLY A 18 0.79 -20.99 -17.63
C GLY A 18 1.37 -21.10 -16.22
N LEU A 19 2.26 -22.06 -15.98
CA LEU A 19 2.95 -22.22 -14.70
C LEU A 19 3.78 -20.99 -14.34
N TRP A 20 4.52 -20.44 -15.30
CA TRP A 20 5.28 -19.22 -15.11
C TRP A 20 4.37 -18.05 -14.73
N ALA A 21 3.23 -17.86 -15.41
CA ALA A 21 2.29 -16.80 -15.09
C ALA A 21 1.68 -16.95 -13.69
N ILE A 22 1.30 -18.16 -13.29
CA ILE A 22 0.71 -18.45 -11.97
C ILE A 22 1.69 -18.14 -10.84
N MET A 23 2.99 -18.38 -11.03
CA MET A 23 4.01 -18.09 -10.01
C MET A 23 4.50 -16.64 -10.05
N TYR A 24 4.78 -16.13 -11.25
CA TYR A 24 5.42 -14.83 -11.44
C TYR A 24 4.49 -13.66 -11.17
N ILE A 25 3.22 -13.74 -11.60
CA ILE A 25 2.28 -12.62 -11.45
C ILE A 25 2.05 -12.31 -9.96
N PRO A 26 1.68 -13.26 -9.08
CA PRO A 26 1.48 -12.97 -7.67
C PRO A 26 2.75 -12.43 -7.00
N TYR A 27 3.90 -13.08 -7.25
CA TYR A 27 5.18 -12.64 -6.70
C TYR A 27 5.53 -11.20 -7.11
N ASN A 28 5.37 -10.87 -8.40
CA ASN A 28 5.65 -9.52 -8.91
C ASN A 28 4.69 -8.49 -8.30
N LEU A 29 3.39 -8.80 -8.22
CA LEU A 29 2.43 -7.88 -7.62
C LEU A 29 2.70 -7.65 -6.12
N GLU A 30 3.17 -8.66 -5.38
CA GLU A 30 3.52 -8.56 -3.96
C GLU A 30 4.81 -7.75 -3.74
N GLU A 31 5.90 -8.13 -4.42
CA GLU A 31 7.23 -7.50 -4.32
C GLU A 31 7.21 -6.02 -4.75
N TYR A 32 6.41 -5.69 -5.76
CA TYR A 32 6.32 -4.34 -6.33
C TYR A 32 5.00 -3.62 -5.99
N ASN A 33 4.28 -4.09 -4.97
CA ASN A 33 2.98 -3.55 -4.55
C ASN A 33 2.98 -2.03 -4.35
N TYR A 34 3.98 -1.47 -3.64
CA TYR A 34 4.08 -0.03 -3.41
C TYR A 34 4.38 0.78 -4.68
N TYR A 35 5.15 0.21 -5.62
CA TYR A 35 5.33 0.81 -6.93
C TYR A 35 3.97 0.91 -7.65
N TYR A 36 3.23 -0.20 -7.73
CA TYR A 36 1.95 -0.22 -8.42
C TYR A 36 0.89 0.66 -7.76
N ALA A 37 0.80 0.64 -6.42
CA ALA A 37 -0.15 1.44 -5.66
C ALA A 37 0.01 2.93 -5.99
N THR A 38 1.23 3.45 -5.93
CA THR A 38 1.54 4.88 -6.13
C THR A 38 1.53 5.35 -7.59
N HIS A 39 1.57 4.41 -8.56
CA HIS A 39 1.51 4.71 -10.00
C HIS A 39 0.12 4.51 -10.62
N MET A 40 -0.83 3.99 -9.85
CA MET A 40 -2.23 3.91 -10.25
C MET A 40 -2.86 5.30 -10.37
N LYS A 41 -3.81 5.49 -11.29
CA LYS A 41 -4.64 6.70 -11.34
C LYS A 41 -5.61 6.68 -10.16
N HIS A 42 -5.69 7.78 -9.42
CA HIS A 42 -6.51 7.92 -8.22
C HIS A 42 -7.02 9.36 -8.10
N LYS A 43 -8.02 9.57 -7.24
CA LYS A 43 -8.54 10.91 -6.92
C LYS A 43 -7.55 11.68 -6.03
N SER A 44 -7.64 13.01 -5.98
CA SER A 44 -6.69 13.85 -5.24
C SER A 44 -6.70 13.64 -3.72
N ASP A 45 -7.79 13.11 -3.17
CA ASP A 45 -8.01 12.80 -1.76
C ASP A 45 -7.78 11.31 -1.42
N GLN A 46 -7.23 10.55 -2.39
CA GLN A 46 -7.01 9.12 -2.27
C GLN A 46 -5.51 8.82 -2.16
N TYR A 47 -5.15 8.11 -1.10
CA TYR A 47 -3.79 7.71 -0.77
C TYR A 47 -3.67 6.19 -0.91
N THR A 48 -3.46 5.73 -2.14
CA THR A 48 -3.52 4.31 -2.52
C THR A 48 -2.50 3.45 -1.78
N PHE A 49 -1.41 4.05 -1.27
CA PHE A 49 -0.45 3.35 -0.44
C PHE A 49 -1.05 2.84 0.88
N LEU A 50 -2.12 3.47 1.40
CA LEU A 50 -2.79 3.01 2.63
C LEU A 50 -3.38 1.62 2.44
N ALA A 51 -3.97 1.34 1.28
CA ALA A 51 -4.46 0.01 0.91
C ALA A 51 -3.31 -0.99 0.74
N ALA A 52 -2.14 -0.53 0.28
CA ALA A 52 -0.95 -1.37 0.13
C ALA A 52 -0.34 -1.83 1.47
N LEU A 53 -0.60 -1.11 2.58
CA LEU A 53 -0.06 -1.43 3.90
C LEU A 53 -0.44 -2.81 4.44
N LYS A 54 -1.53 -3.43 3.96
CA LYS A 54 -2.01 -4.76 4.35
C LYS A 54 -1.68 -5.88 3.34
N LEU A 55 -0.95 -5.57 2.27
CA LEU A 55 -0.75 -6.49 1.14
C LEU A 55 0.67 -7.04 1.02
N SER A 56 1.68 -6.28 1.46
CA SER A 56 3.06 -6.76 1.48
C SER A 56 3.90 -5.97 2.46
N LYS A 57 5.06 -6.51 2.85
CA LYS A 57 5.99 -5.83 3.75
C LYS A 57 6.54 -4.56 3.09
N LEU A 58 6.49 -3.43 3.80
CA LEU A 58 7.10 -2.17 3.38
C LEU A 58 8.60 -2.17 3.73
N PRO A 59 9.50 -2.08 2.73
CA PRO A 59 10.92 -1.89 3.00
C PRO A 59 11.17 -0.54 3.67
N SER A 60 11.89 -0.52 4.80
CA SER A 60 12.23 0.71 5.54
C SER A 60 12.93 1.75 4.68
N LYS A 61 13.77 1.32 3.74
CA LYS A 61 14.48 2.18 2.78
C LYS A 61 13.56 3.01 1.88
N TYR A 62 12.27 2.69 1.76
CA TYR A 62 11.34 3.48 0.94
C TYR A 62 10.85 4.74 1.67
N LEU A 63 10.87 4.74 3.00
CA LEU A 63 10.48 5.87 3.87
C LEU A 63 11.48 6.00 5.04
N PRO A 64 12.73 6.44 4.79
CA PRO A 64 13.80 6.50 5.79
C PRO A 64 13.48 7.33 7.03
N GLU A 65 12.58 8.31 6.93
CA GLU A 65 12.17 9.14 8.08
C GLU A 65 11.07 8.51 8.95
N TYR A 66 10.57 7.33 8.56
CA TYR A 66 9.54 6.61 9.30
C TYR A 66 10.11 5.36 9.94
N HIS A 67 9.72 5.11 11.18
CA HIS A 67 9.90 3.79 11.78
C HIS A 67 8.77 2.87 11.28
N ILE A 68 9.17 1.74 10.70
CA ILE A 68 8.26 0.79 10.03
C ILE A 68 8.32 -0.54 10.75
N GLU A 69 7.16 -0.99 11.23
CA GLU A 69 6.99 -2.30 11.84
C GLU A 69 6.11 -3.15 10.94
N TYR A 70 6.54 -4.37 10.66
CA TYR A 70 5.76 -5.34 9.90
C TYR A 70 5.27 -6.43 10.84
N PHE A 71 3.95 -6.61 10.88
CA PHE A 71 3.28 -7.67 11.60
C PHE A 71 2.81 -8.73 10.61
N LYS A 72 3.10 -10.01 10.89
CA LYS A 72 2.58 -11.16 10.15
C LYS A 72 2.21 -12.27 11.13
N LYS A 73 0.92 -12.60 11.21
CA LYS A 73 0.41 -13.72 12.02
C LYS A 73 -0.80 -14.34 11.34
N LYS A 74 -0.70 -15.63 10.98
CA LYS A 74 -1.72 -16.35 10.22
C LYS A 74 -2.14 -15.54 8.98
N ASP A 75 -3.43 -15.23 8.87
CA ASP A 75 -4.05 -14.52 7.76
C ASP A 75 -4.04 -13.00 7.92
N ILE A 76 -3.34 -12.48 8.93
CA ILE A 76 -3.24 -11.04 9.20
C ILE A 76 -1.80 -10.61 8.97
N GLU A 77 -1.61 -9.73 8.00
CA GLU A 77 -0.35 -9.01 7.81
C GLU A 77 -0.59 -7.53 7.56
N TYR A 78 0.26 -6.70 8.17
CA TYR A 78 0.21 -5.25 7.96
C TYR A 78 1.49 -4.55 8.36
N ASN A 79 1.62 -3.33 7.87
CA ASN A 79 2.68 -2.41 8.25
C ASN A 79 2.12 -1.32 9.16
N THR A 80 2.85 -1.01 10.23
CA THR A 80 2.63 0.19 11.04
C THR A 80 3.74 1.19 10.73
N LEU A 81 3.36 2.42 10.40
CA LEU A 81 4.30 3.51 10.17
C LEU A 81 4.17 4.47 11.34
N THR A 82 5.30 4.88 11.90
CA THR A 82 5.33 5.90 12.96
C THR A 82 6.39 6.95 12.66
N LYS A 83 6.08 8.20 13.00
CA LYS A 83 7.01 9.32 12.86
C LYS A 83 6.78 10.33 13.99
N GLN A 84 7.88 10.84 14.53
CA GLN A 84 7.86 11.96 15.47
C GLN A 84 8.18 13.26 14.73
N SER A 85 7.71 14.39 15.24
CA SER A 85 8.01 15.71 14.69
C SER A 85 7.60 15.86 13.22
N VAL A 86 6.34 15.51 12.93
CA VAL A 86 5.67 15.53 11.64
C VAL A 86 5.23 16.94 11.25
N LEU A 87 4.38 17.60 12.04
CA LEU A 87 3.94 18.98 11.79
C LEU A 87 4.65 19.96 12.72
N LYS A 88 4.90 19.56 13.96
CA LYS A 88 5.57 20.34 15.00
C LYS A 88 6.51 19.45 15.79
N LYS A 89 7.62 20.03 16.26
CA LYS A 89 8.59 19.31 17.10
C LYS A 89 7.89 18.61 18.28
N GLY A 90 8.13 17.32 18.41
CA GLY A 90 7.62 16.48 19.50
C GLY A 90 6.27 15.82 19.26
N ASP A 91 5.52 16.21 18.22
CA ASP A 91 4.28 15.54 17.86
C ASP A 91 4.51 14.09 17.37
N TYR A 92 3.42 13.33 17.24
CA TYR A 92 3.50 11.90 16.92
C TYR A 92 2.39 11.48 15.97
N LEU A 93 2.75 10.80 14.88
CA LEU A 93 1.85 10.19 13.92
C LEU A 93 2.04 8.68 13.92
N MET A 94 0.93 7.94 13.93
CA MET A 94 0.87 6.52 13.64
C MET A 94 -0.14 6.26 12.52
N ILE A 95 0.28 5.45 11.55
CA ILE A 95 -0.54 5.01 10.42
C ILE A 95 -0.56 3.48 10.42
N ARG A 96 -1.76 2.91 10.44
CA ARG A 96 -2.05 1.49 10.27
C ARG A 96 -3.14 1.32 9.21
N PRO A 97 -3.33 0.12 8.63
CA PRO A 97 -4.44 -0.10 7.70
C PRO A 97 -5.81 0.15 8.33
N SER A 98 -5.94 -0.03 9.66
CA SER A 98 -7.20 0.11 10.39
C SER A 98 -7.46 1.52 10.93
N TYR A 99 -6.42 2.31 11.18
CA TYR A 99 -6.57 3.66 11.71
C TYR A 99 -5.31 4.50 11.51
N ILE A 100 -5.52 5.81 11.57
CA ILE A 100 -4.55 6.88 11.58
C ILE A 100 -4.78 7.65 12.86
N SER A 101 -3.74 7.91 13.62
CA SER A 101 -3.81 8.66 14.87
C SER A 101 -2.68 9.66 14.97
N TYR A 102 -3.01 10.89 15.33
CA TYR A 102 -2.07 11.99 15.52
C TYR A 102 -2.26 12.62 16.89
N ALA A 103 -1.16 12.89 17.59
CA ALA A 103 -1.15 13.60 18.86
C ALA A 103 -0.08 14.70 18.85
N THR A 104 -0.31 15.78 19.59
CA THR A 104 0.63 16.92 19.70
C THR A 104 1.90 16.60 20.50
N SER A 105 1.95 15.45 21.17
CA SER A 105 3.18 14.93 21.77
C SER A 105 3.16 13.40 21.83
N LYS A 106 4.34 12.76 21.91
CA LYS A 106 4.45 11.32 22.19
C LYS A 106 3.80 10.94 23.53
N LYS A 107 3.95 11.78 24.56
CA LYS A 107 3.31 11.57 25.87
C LYS A 107 1.79 11.53 25.75
N ASN A 108 1.20 12.47 25.01
CA ASN A 108 -0.25 12.52 24.81
C ASN A 108 -0.72 11.28 24.04
N PHE A 109 0.05 10.86 23.03
CA PHE A 109 -0.22 9.63 22.31
C PHE A 109 -0.28 8.41 23.24
N ASP A 110 0.71 8.26 24.12
CA ASP A 110 0.79 7.13 25.06
C ASP A 110 -0.34 7.14 26.09
N ASN A 111 -0.84 8.33 26.44
CA ASN A 111 -2.02 8.53 27.28
C ASN A 111 -3.36 8.42 26.51
N SER A 112 -3.35 8.04 25.23
CA SER A 112 -4.53 7.99 24.35
C SER A 112 -5.23 9.35 24.14
N GLU A 113 -4.54 10.45 24.39
CA GLU A 113 -4.99 11.83 24.16
C GLU A 113 -4.65 12.28 22.72
N VAL A 114 -5.39 11.73 21.74
CA VAL A 114 -5.17 12.02 20.32
C VAL A 114 -5.91 13.28 19.85
N THR A 115 -5.23 14.06 19.01
CA THR A 115 -5.78 15.27 18.39
C THR A 115 -6.63 14.94 17.17
N ALA A 116 -6.21 13.93 16.39
CA ALA A 116 -6.95 13.44 15.23
C ALA A 116 -6.93 11.92 15.17
N LEU A 117 -8.07 11.34 14.75
CA LEU A 117 -8.29 9.91 14.64
C LEU A 117 -9.16 9.64 13.41
N ALA A 118 -8.65 8.84 12.47
CA ALA A 118 -9.33 8.54 11.21
C ALA A 118 -9.09 7.10 10.78
N GLY A 119 -9.96 6.56 9.92
CA GLY A 119 -9.85 5.23 9.34
C GLY A 119 -9.53 5.31 7.85
N PRO A 120 -8.50 4.61 7.36
CA PRO A 120 -8.35 4.37 5.93
C PRO A 120 -9.49 3.51 5.40
N THR A 121 -10.08 3.91 4.28
CA THR A 121 -11.00 3.05 3.53
C THR A 121 -10.22 2.03 2.70
N ALA A 122 -10.91 1.03 2.17
CA ALA A 122 -10.28 -0.04 1.42
C ALA A 122 -9.59 0.43 0.12
N ASP A 123 -10.05 1.53 -0.48
CA ASP A 123 -9.46 2.17 -1.65
C ASP A 123 -8.42 3.25 -1.29
N GLY A 124 -8.15 3.50 0.00
CA GLY A 124 -7.13 4.43 0.46
C GLY A 124 -7.57 5.88 0.60
N THR A 125 -8.88 6.17 0.58
CA THR A 125 -9.38 7.45 1.13
C THR A 125 -9.31 7.42 2.65
N ILE A 126 -9.44 8.58 3.30
CA ILE A 126 -9.38 8.69 4.75
C ILE A 126 -10.69 9.26 5.28
N GLU A 127 -11.34 8.51 6.17
CA GLU A 127 -12.58 8.91 6.82
C GLU A 127 -12.32 9.25 8.29
N PRO A 128 -12.63 10.47 8.76
CA PRO A 128 -12.42 10.84 10.16
C PRO A 128 -13.41 10.08 11.07
N TYR A 129 -12.94 9.52 12.18
CA TYR A 129 -13.80 8.76 13.13
C TYR A 129 -14.69 9.67 13.99
N ALA A 130 -14.36 10.97 14.09
CA ALA A 130 -15.18 12.00 14.73
C ALA A 130 -15.06 13.30 13.91
N LYS A 131 -15.93 14.30 14.13
CA LYS A 131 -15.93 15.62 13.44
C LYS A 131 -14.58 16.38 13.39
N LYS A 132 -13.53 15.88 14.04
CA LYS A 132 -12.17 16.41 13.96
C LYS A 132 -11.52 15.89 12.67
N ASP A 133 -11.63 16.71 11.62
CA ASP A 133 -10.88 16.58 10.38
C ASP A 133 -9.37 16.46 10.66
N LEU A 134 -8.66 15.66 9.88
CA LEU A 134 -7.20 15.50 9.93
C LEU A 134 -6.47 16.82 9.64
N GLY A 135 -7.16 17.79 9.04
CA GLY A 135 -6.62 19.10 8.75
C GLY A 135 -5.62 19.05 7.59
N LYS A 136 -5.48 20.17 6.89
CA LYS A 136 -4.67 20.26 5.66
C LYS A 136 -3.21 19.83 5.84
N GLY A 137 -2.64 20.05 7.03
CA GLY A 137 -1.27 19.66 7.34
C GLY A 137 -1.05 18.15 7.27
N LEU A 138 -1.91 17.34 7.90
CA LEU A 138 -1.79 15.88 7.83
C LEU A 138 -2.12 15.35 6.43
N LEU A 139 -3.10 15.93 5.74
CA LEU A 139 -3.37 15.59 4.33
C LEU A 139 -2.16 15.80 3.42
N GLN A 140 -1.38 16.86 3.65
CA GLN A 140 -0.12 17.07 2.94
C GLN A 140 0.93 15.99 3.27
N VAL A 141 1.04 15.59 4.54
CA VAL A 141 1.95 14.51 4.95
C VAL A 141 1.64 13.20 4.21
N PHE A 142 0.36 12.86 4.02
CA PHE A 142 -0.01 11.67 3.23
C PHE A 142 0.37 11.79 1.75
N SER A 143 0.22 12.99 1.16
CA SER A 143 0.68 13.28 -0.20
C SER A 143 2.19 13.14 -0.35
N ASP A 144 2.93 13.58 0.67
CA ASP A 144 4.39 13.50 0.71
C ASP A 144 4.85 12.04 0.81
N ILE A 145 4.23 11.24 1.70
CA ILE A 145 4.48 9.79 1.80
C ILE A 145 4.24 9.12 0.44
N GLN A 146 3.10 9.37 -0.20
CA GLN A 146 2.78 8.77 -1.49
C GLN A 146 3.81 9.16 -2.57
N THR A 147 4.26 10.42 -2.55
CA THR A 147 5.29 10.93 -3.46
C THR A 147 6.64 10.28 -3.21
N GLU A 148 7.03 10.13 -1.95
CA GLU A 148 8.30 9.51 -1.55
C GLU A 148 8.31 8.02 -1.92
N LEU A 149 7.23 7.29 -1.62
CA LEU A 149 7.06 5.90 -2.05
C LEU A 149 7.12 5.77 -3.57
N LYS A 150 6.50 6.69 -4.32
CA LYS A 150 6.55 6.67 -5.80
C LYS A 150 7.96 6.81 -6.33
N ARG A 151 8.81 7.61 -5.67
CA ARG A 151 10.22 7.84 -6.05
C ARG A 151 11.12 6.67 -5.63
N ASN A 152 10.93 6.17 -4.41
CA ASN A 152 11.86 5.24 -3.78
C ASN A 152 11.52 3.76 -4.02
N SER A 153 10.28 3.44 -4.40
CA SER A 153 9.87 2.07 -4.66
C SER A 153 10.67 1.45 -5.82
N LYS A 154 11.12 0.22 -5.63
CA LYS A 154 11.79 -0.57 -6.66
C LYS A 154 10.86 -0.72 -7.87
N LYS A 155 11.39 -0.54 -9.08
CA LYS A 155 10.64 -0.70 -10.33
C LYS A 155 10.60 -2.18 -10.75
N PRO A 156 9.45 -2.71 -11.18
CA PRO A 156 9.36 -4.07 -11.70
C PRO A 156 10.05 -4.18 -13.06
N LEU A 157 10.66 -5.34 -13.33
CA LEU A 157 11.23 -5.66 -14.65
C LEU A 157 10.14 -5.77 -15.71
N ILE A 158 9.07 -6.50 -15.38
CA ILE A 158 7.86 -6.62 -16.19
C ILE A 158 6.77 -5.83 -15.48
N ASN A 159 6.30 -4.75 -16.12
CA ASN A 159 5.29 -3.87 -15.56
C ASN A 159 3.89 -4.48 -15.73
N LEU A 160 3.28 -4.87 -14.60
CA LEU A 160 1.95 -5.45 -14.51
C LEU A 160 0.88 -4.45 -14.02
N GLN A 161 1.09 -3.13 -14.19
CA GLN A 161 0.19 -2.08 -13.69
C GLN A 161 -1.27 -2.29 -14.11
N LYS A 162 -1.53 -2.76 -15.34
CA LYS A 162 -2.89 -3.03 -15.80
C LYS A 162 -3.56 -4.15 -14.99
N ILE A 163 -2.82 -5.20 -14.65
CA ILE A 163 -3.31 -6.31 -13.83
C ILE A 163 -3.53 -5.81 -12.40
N TYR A 164 -2.59 -5.03 -11.85
CA TYR A 164 -2.76 -4.42 -10.53
C TYR A 164 -3.99 -3.53 -10.45
N ASN A 165 -4.19 -2.63 -11.41
CA ASN A 165 -5.36 -1.75 -11.46
C ASN A 165 -6.67 -2.56 -11.53
N TRP A 166 -6.69 -3.61 -12.35
CA TRP A 166 -7.85 -4.51 -12.43
C TRP A 166 -8.13 -5.22 -11.10
N TYR A 167 -7.10 -5.77 -10.46
CA TYR A 167 -7.19 -6.42 -9.15
C TYR A 167 -7.67 -5.45 -8.06
N PHE A 168 -7.09 -4.25 -8.01
CA PHE A 168 -7.46 -3.20 -7.07
C PHE A 168 -8.92 -2.77 -7.24
N ASN A 169 -9.35 -2.55 -8.48
CA ASN A 169 -10.74 -2.18 -8.77
C ASN A 169 -11.71 -3.32 -8.45
N TRP A 170 -11.32 -4.57 -8.72
CA TRP A 170 -12.14 -5.74 -8.38
C TRP A 170 -12.34 -5.89 -6.87
N LEU A 171 -11.29 -5.63 -6.07
CA LEU A 171 -11.34 -5.70 -4.61
C LEU A 171 -12.06 -4.51 -3.97
N TYR A 172 -11.84 -3.30 -4.48
CA TYR A 172 -12.13 -2.07 -3.73
C TYR A 172 -13.08 -1.11 -4.44
N GLN A 173 -13.33 -1.29 -5.75
CA GLN A 173 -14.25 -0.44 -6.53
C GLN A 173 -15.51 -1.17 -7.01
N LYS A 174 -15.90 -2.31 -6.39
CA LYS A 174 -17.24 -2.87 -6.62
C LYS A 174 -18.33 -2.04 -5.94
N LYS A 175 -18.64 -0.91 -6.57
CA LYS A 175 -19.97 -0.29 -6.64
C LYS A 175 -20.20 0.13 -8.09
N PHE A 176 -20.67 -0.82 -8.90
CA PHE A 176 -21.61 -0.58 -9.98
C PHE A 176 -22.73 -1.60 -9.80
#